data_AF-A0A8S8Y5B9-F1
#
_entry.id   AF-A0A8S8Y5B9-F1
#
_cell.length_a   1.000
_cell.length_b   1.000
_cell.length_c   1.000
_cell.angle_alpha   90.00
_cell.angle_beta   90.00
_cell.angle_gamma   90.00
#
_symmetry.space_group_name_H-M   'P 1'
#
loop_
_entity.id
_entity.type
_entity.pdbx_description
1 polymer ?
#
loop_
_entity_poly.entity_id
_entity_poly.type
_entity_poly.pdbx_seq_one_letter_code
_entity_poly.pdbx_strand_id
1 'polypeptide(L)'
;MLTAVGCFFTYFFGKAVTETRDYHVQENHMHTDVRIMEEAMVEHSLFSWTTMVVMWVVLMVINGWSGAHFIADRTVEDYGVYFVHLITGVALIYTLMHMLWFPQRMLGEGAKVQTKAAAAADADLLIEGVILATEGECPACNANAPISQNEKGETLVDCANPDCNSRGVAGEKCIGCEETYPTRYTCSECGLNSPVVDYIPDKEAW
;
A
#
# COMPACT_ATOMS: atom_id res chain seq x y z
N MET A 1 -4.02 -24.10 16.22
CA MET A 1 -4.02 -22.62 16.11
C MET A 1 -2.67 -22.11 15.63
N LEU A 2 -1.58 -22.24 16.40
CA LEU A 2 -0.24 -21.75 16.00
C LEU A 2 0.29 -22.31 14.67
N THR A 3 0.08 -23.60 14.41
CA THR A 3 0.50 -24.25 13.15
C THR A 3 -0.25 -23.72 11.93
N ALA A 4 -1.58 -23.55 12.03
CA ALA A 4 -2.40 -22.99 10.96
C ALA A 4 -2.01 -21.54 10.65
N VAL A 5 -1.76 -20.76 11.70
CA VAL A 5 -1.28 -19.37 11.58
C VAL A 5 0.10 -19.34 10.92
N GLY A 6 1.03 -20.22 11.31
CA GLY A 6 2.35 -20.34 10.68
C GLY A 6 2.27 -20.70 9.20
N CYS A 7 1.45 -21.69 8.83
CA CYS A 7 1.25 -22.07 7.42
C CYS A 7 0.65 -20.92 6.59
N PHE A 8 -0.31 -20.20 7.16
CA PHE A 8 -0.90 -19.02 6.54
C PHE A 8 0.17 -17.95 6.28
N PHE A 9 0.94 -17.55 7.30
CA PHE A 9 1.97 -16.53 7.15
C PHE A 9 3.04 -16.91 6.13
N THR A 10 3.54 -18.15 6.17
CA THR A 10 4.55 -18.62 5.21
C THR A 10 4.01 -18.62 3.77
N TYR A 11 2.76 -19.03 3.57
CA TYR A 11 2.13 -19.00 2.25
C TYR A 11 1.97 -17.57 1.71
N PHE A 12 1.39 -16.67 2.51
CA PHE A 12 1.15 -15.29 2.07
C PHE A 12 2.44 -14.52 1.84
N PHE A 13 3.42 -14.66 2.74
CA PHE A 13 4.71 -14.00 2.59
C PHE A 13 5.51 -14.59 1.41
N GLY A 14 5.52 -15.92 1.26
CA GLY A 14 6.14 -16.57 0.10
C GLY A 14 5.50 -16.14 -1.23
N LYS A 15 4.17 -16.02 -1.27
CA LYS A 15 3.45 -15.49 -2.44
C LYS A 15 3.80 -14.04 -2.74
N ALA A 16 3.80 -13.17 -1.73
CA ALA A 16 4.15 -11.76 -1.89
C ALA A 16 5.57 -11.58 -2.44
N VAL A 17 6.54 -12.32 -1.90
CA VAL A 17 7.93 -12.28 -2.36
C VAL A 17 8.07 -12.79 -3.81
N THR A 18 7.35 -13.86 -4.16
CA THR A 18 7.34 -14.40 -5.54
C THR A 18 6.75 -13.42 -6.54
N GLU A 19 5.57 -12.86 -6.22
CA GLU A 19 4.89 -11.91 -7.10
C GLU A 19 5.67 -10.61 -7.25
N THR A 20 6.32 -10.13 -6.18
CA THR A 20 7.15 -8.92 -6.24
C THR A 20 8.41 -9.13 -7.08
N ARG A 21 9.05 -10.31 -6.97
CA ARG A 21 10.17 -10.68 -7.86
C ARG A 21 9.74 -10.70 -9.32
N ASP A 22 8.64 -11.38 -9.63
CA ASP A 22 8.16 -11.50 -11.01
C ASP A 22 7.87 -10.11 -11.60
N TYR A 23 7.29 -9.22 -10.80
CA TYR A 23 7.08 -7.83 -11.19
C TYR A 23 8.41 -7.07 -11.42
N HIS A 24 9.40 -7.25 -10.55
CA HIS A 24 10.72 -6.63 -10.71
C HIS A 24 11.43 -7.07 -12.00
N VAL A 25 11.37 -8.37 -12.34
CA VAL A 25 11.95 -8.88 -13.60
C VAL A 25 11.19 -8.31 -14.80
N GLN A 26 9.86 -8.21 -14.72
CA GLN A 26 9.04 -7.64 -15.79
C GLN A 26 9.28 -6.15 -16.03
N GLU A 27 9.62 -5.38 -15.01
CA GLU A 27 9.87 -3.93 -15.15
C GLU A 27 11.33 -3.63 -15.54
N ASN A 28 12.30 -4.28 -14.88
CA ASN A 28 13.71 -3.90 -14.99
C ASN A 28 14.51 -4.77 -15.98
N HIS A 29 14.04 -5.98 -16.28
CA HIS A 29 14.73 -6.95 -17.14
C HIS A 29 13.85 -7.39 -18.32
N MET A 30 12.93 -6.53 -18.74
CA MET A 30 12.03 -6.83 -19.86
C MET A 30 12.81 -6.97 -21.16
N HIS A 31 12.62 -8.10 -21.85
CA HIS A 31 13.27 -8.36 -23.12
C HIS A 31 12.28 -9.03 -24.08
N THR A 32 12.39 -8.73 -25.37
CA THR A 32 11.49 -9.28 -26.42
C THR A 32 11.72 -10.77 -26.65
N ASP A 33 12.93 -11.26 -26.38
CA ASP A 33 13.28 -12.68 -26.38
C ASP A 33 12.98 -13.32 -25.02
N VAL A 34 12.12 -14.34 -25.04
CA VAL A 34 11.71 -15.12 -23.86
C VAL A 34 12.87 -15.82 -23.16
N ARG A 35 13.94 -16.17 -23.89
CA ARG A 35 15.08 -16.90 -23.31
C ARG A 35 15.88 -16.03 -22.34
N ILE A 36 16.09 -14.77 -22.72
CA ILE A 36 16.79 -13.79 -21.89
C ILE A 36 15.95 -13.49 -20.63
N MET A 37 14.63 -13.48 -20.77
CA MET A 37 13.72 -13.32 -19.62
C MET A 37 13.74 -14.52 -18.66
N GLU A 38 13.82 -15.75 -19.19
CA GLU A 38 13.98 -16.97 -18.37
C GLU A 38 15.31 -16.96 -17.61
N GLU A 39 16.41 -16.58 -18.26
CA GLU A 39 17.72 -16.42 -17.63
C GLU A 39 17.66 -15.38 -16.50
N ALA A 40 17.05 -14.21 -16.74
CA ALA A 40 16.87 -13.18 -15.72
C ALA A 40 16.02 -13.66 -14.52
N MET A 41 15.00 -14.49 -14.76
CA MET A 41 14.18 -15.09 -13.69
C MET A 41 14.95 -16.12 -12.87
N VAL A 42 15.88 -16.87 -13.49
CA VAL A 42 16.76 -17.82 -12.81
C VAL A 42 17.80 -17.07 -11.97
N GLU A 43 18.40 -16.00 -12.49
CA GLU A 43 19.33 -15.16 -11.73
C GLU A 43 18.68 -14.56 -10.48
N HIS A 44 17.41 -14.18 -10.58
CA HIS A 44 16.60 -13.66 -9.47
C HIS A 44 15.83 -14.76 -8.72
N SER A 45 16.25 -16.02 -8.79
CA SER A 45 15.52 -17.13 -8.17
C SER A 45 15.41 -16.96 -6.63
N LEU A 46 14.27 -17.40 -6.09
CA LEU A 46 14.01 -17.41 -4.64
C LEU A 46 14.60 -18.63 -3.93
N PHE A 47 15.56 -19.31 -4.56
CA PHE A 47 16.15 -20.52 -4.00
C PHE A 47 16.82 -20.24 -2.66
N SER A 48 17.69 -19.22 -2.59
CA SER A 48 18.38 -18.84 -1.36
C SER A 48 17.42 -18.43 -0.25
N TRP A 49 16.39 -17.64 -0.59
CA TRP A 49 15.34 -17.25 0.36
C TRP A 49 14.56 -18.46 0.90
N THR A 50 14.17 -19.39 0.03
CA THR A 50 13.49 -20.64 0.42
C THR A 50 14.37 -21.50 1.32
N THR A 51 15.66 -21.63 1.02
CA THR A 51 16.62 -22.32 1.89
C THR A 51 16.72 -21.67 3.27
N MET A 52 16.71 -20.33 3.36
CA MET A 52 16.69 -19.61 4.63
C MET A 52 15.43 -19.89 5.45
N VAL A 53 14.25 -19.99 4.81
CA VAL A 53 13.00 -20.36 5.49
C VAL A 53 13.10 -21.77 6.09
N VAL A 54 13.58 -22.75 5.32
CA VAL A 54 13.75 -24.12 5.81
C VAL A 54 14.74 -24.16 6.98
N MET A 55 15.88 -23.48 6.85
CA MET A 55 16.88 -23.38 7.92
C MET A 55 16.28 -22.75 9.19
N TRP A 56 15.46 -21.70 9.04
CA TRP A 56 14.80 -21.03 10.16
C TRP A 56 13.82 -21.94 10.91
N VAL A 57 13.01 -22.73 10.18
CA VAL A 57 12.11 -23.72 10.79
C VAL A 57 12.89 -24.78 11.56
N VAL A 58 13.99 -25.29 11.00
CA VAL A 58 14.85 -26.27 11.68
C VAL A 58 15.44 -25.66 12.97
N LEU A 59 15.95 -24.42 12.91
CA LEU A 59 16.45 -23.72 14.08
C LEU A 59 15.37 -23.53 15.15
N MET A 60 14.10 -23.27 14.77
CA MET A 60 12.99 -23.16 15.72
C MET A 60 12.74 -24.46 16.46
N VAL A 61 12.74 -25.59 15.74
CA VAL A 61 12.54 -26.91 16.34
C VAL A 61 13.67 -27.24 17.31
N ILE A 62 14.93 -27.00 16.93
CA ILE A 62 16.08 -27.25 17.81
C ILE A 62 16.05 -26.33 19.04
N ASN A 63 15.73 -25.05 18.86
CA ASN A 63 15.65 -24.09 19.96
C ASN A 63 14.53 -24.44 20.95
N GLY A 64 13.34 -24.77 20.44
CA GLY A 64 12.21 -25.17 21.26
C GLY A 64 12.45 -26.48 21.99
N TRP A 65 13.05 -27.48 21.31
CA TRP A 65 13.43 -28.75 21.92
C TRP A 65 14.46 -28.57 23.03
N SER A 66 15.55 -27.84 22.77
CA SER A 66 16.62 -27.62 23.77
C SER A 66 16.11 -26.82 24.97
N GLY A 67 15.27 -25.81 24.77
CA GLY A 67 14.66 -25.04 25.86
C GLY A 67 13.74 -25.91 26.74
N ALA A 68 12.85 -26.68 26.10
CA ALA A 68 11.95 -27.58 26.83
C ALA A 68 12.70 -28.69 27.57
N HIS A 69 13.75 -29.25 26.94
CA HIS A 69 14.57 -30.29 27.54
C HIS A 69 15.34 -29.79 28.76
N PHE A 70 15.91 -28.59 28.71
CA PHE A 70 16.63 -27.99 29.84
C PHE A 70 15.70 -27.72 31.03
N ILE A 71 14.47 -27.23 30.80
CA ILE A 71 13.49 -26.95 31.87
C ILE A 71 12.92 -28.25 32.46
N ALA A 72 12.79 -29.31 31.66
CA ALA A 72 12.29 -30.60 32.12
C ALA A 72 13.30 -31.35 32.99
N ASP A 73 14.59 -31.04 32.88
CA ASP A 73 15.62 -31.59 33.76
C ASP A 73 15.45 -31.07 35.19
N ARG A 74 15.33 -31.99 36.15
CA ARG A 74 15.08 -31.67 37.56
C ARG A 74 16.34 -31.26 38.31
N THR A 75 17.51 -31.66 37.82
CA THR A 75 18.79 -31.37 38.46
C THR A 75 19.48 -30.15 37.86
N VAL A 76 19.05 -29.72 36.66
CA VAL A 76 19.56 -28.51 35.95
C VAL A 76 21.09 -28.57 35.81
N GLU A 77 21.61 -29.69 35.34
CA GLU A 77 23.06 -29.92 35.23
C GLU A 77 23.55 -29.90 33.78
N ASP A 78 22.66 -30.08 32.80
CA ASP A 78 23.02 -30.11 31.39
C ASP A 78 23.14 -28.71 30.78
N TYR A 79 24.25 -28.04 31.11
CA TYR A 79 24.63 -26.76 30.51
C TYR A 79 24.91 -26.84 29.00
N GLY A 80 25.12 -28.04 28.46
CA GLY A 80 25.30 -28.24 27.01
C GLY A 80 24.01 -27.93 26.26
N VAL A 81 22.89 -28.47 26.73
CA VAL A 81 21.57 -28.19 26.16
C VAL A 81 21.19 -26.71 26.33
N TYR A 82 21.53 -26.11 27.48
CA TYR A 82 21.35 -24.67 27.70
C TYR A 82 22.13 -23.83 26.69
N PHE A 83 23.40 -24.16 26.44
CA PHE A 83 24.22 -23.49 25.45
C PHE A 83 23.63 -23.60 24.03
N VAL A 84 23.15 -24.79 23.65
CA VAL A 84 22.46 -24.98 22.35
C VAL A 84 21.23 -24.10 22.25
N HIS A 85 20.42 -23.99 23.31
CA HIS A 85 19.26 -23.10 23.34
C HIS A 85 19.65 -21.64 23.13
N LEU A 86 20.70 -21.14 23.81
CA LEU A 86 21.14 -19.75 23.66
C LEU A 86 21.66 -19.45 22.24
N ILE A 87 22.57 -20.28 21.71
CA ILE A 87 23.16 -20.06 20.38
C ILE A 87 22.11 -20.16 19.28
N THR A 88 21.21 -21.16 19.36
CA THR A 88 20.13 -21.28 18.39
C THR A 88 19.12 -20.14 18.49
N GLY A 89 18.91 -19.57 19.68
CA GLY A 89 18.09 -18.36 19.88
C GLY A 89 18.66 -17.14 19.17
N VAL A 90 19.97 -16.91 19.28
CA VAL A 90 20.65 -15.82 18.55
C VAL A 90 20.59 -16.06 17.04
N ALA A 91 20.87 -17.29 16.60
CA ALA A 91 20.80 -17.66 15.18
C ALA A 91 19.37 -17.50 14.62
N LEU A 92 18.33 -17.78 15.41
CA LEU A 92 16.94 -17.58 15.02
C LEU A 92 16.63 -16.13 14.70
N ILE A 93 17.05 -15.20 15.57
CA ILE A 93 16.85 -13.76 15.36
C ILE A 93 17.62 -13.32 14.12
N TYR A 94 18.88 -13.73 13.98
CA TYR A 94 19.72 -13.40 12.83
C TYR A 94 19.08 -13.85 11.51
N THR A 95 18.63 -15.11 11.43
CA THR A 95 18.02 -15.67 10.22
C THR A 95 16.66 -15.04 9.94
N LEU A 96 15.87 -14.70 10.97
CA LEU A 96 14.62 -13.97 10.80
C LEU A 96 14.84 -12.59 10.18
N MET A 97 15.81 -11.83 10.69
CA MET A 97 16.14 -10.51 10.12
C MET A 97 16.57 -10.61 8.66
N HIS A 98 17.38 -11.63 8.32
CA HIS A 98 17.76 -11.88 6.93
C HIS A 98 16.57 -12.28 6.07
N MET A 99 15.66 -13.13 6.56
CA MET A 99 14.45 -13.52 5.82
C MET A 99 13.56 -12.33 5.46
N LEU A 100 13.43 -11.36 6.39
CA LEU A 100 12.63 -10.15 6.18
C LEU A 100 13.32 -9.13 5.25
N TRP A 101 14.65 -9.01 5.36
CA TRP A 101 15.41 -8.03 4.59
C TRP A 101 15.83 -8.51 3.20
N PHE A 102 16.05 -9.81 3.00
CA PHE A 102 16.55 -10.38 1.75
C PHE A 102 15.69 -10.02 0.52
N PRO A 103 14.34 -10.03 0.58
CA PRO A 103 13.52 -9.53 -0.52
C PRO A 103 13.84 -8.08 -0.90
N GLN A 104 14.02 -7.18 0.08
CA GLN A 104 14.35 -5.77 -0.18
C GLN A 104 15.71 -5.63 -0.87
N ARG A 105 16.71 -6.46 -0.50
CA ARG A 105 18.02 -6.48 -1.17
C ARG A 105 17.93 -6.95 -2.62
N MET A 106 17.10 -7.97 -2.91
CA MET A 106 16.95 -8.48 -4.28
C MET A 106 16.24 -7.50 -5.21
N LEU A 107 15.37 -6.64 -4.67
CA LEU A 107 14.46 -5.81 -5.46
C LEU A 107 14.87 -4.33 -5.53
N GLY A 108 15.76 -3.87 -4.66
CA GLY A 108 16.21 -2.47 -4.56
C GLY A 108 15.35 -1.59 -3.65
N GLU A 109 15.80 -0.36 -3.38
CA GLU A 109 15.21 0.55 -2.38
C GLU A 109 13.75 1.00 -2.68
N GLY A 110 13.30 0.87 -3.94
CA GLY A 110 11.96 1.29 -4.37
C GLY A 110 10.88 0.22 -4.32
N ALA A 111 11.22 -1.04 -4.05
CA ALA A 111 10.27 -2.15 -4.17
C ALA A 111 9.54 -2.45 -2.84
N LYS A 112 8.22 -2.38 -2.86
CA LYS A 112 7.35 -2.83 -1.76
C LYS A 112 6.98 -4.29 -1.97
N VAL A 113 7.26 -5.14 -0.98
CA VAL A 113 6.87 -6.55 -1.01
C VAL A 113 5.37 -6.66 -0.73
N GLN A 114 4.60 -6.94 -1.78
CA GLN A 114 3.14 -7.05 -1.70
C GLN A 114 2.61 -8.04 -2.73
N THR A 115 1.41 -8.56 -2.50
CA THR A 115 0.73 -9.40 -3.50
C THR A 115 0.13 -8.53 -4.60
N LYS A 116 -0.11 -9.10 -5.78
CA LYS A 116 -0.81 -8.42 -6.88
C LYS A 116 -2.19 -7.92 -6.48
N ALA A 117 -2.88 -8.67 -5.62
CA ALA A 117 -4.18 -8.26 -5.08
C ALA A 117 -4.06 -7.06 -4.14
N ALA A 118 -3.02 -7.01 -3.29
CA ALA A 118 -2.78 -5.86 -2.44
C ALA A 118 -2.38 -4.62 -3.25
N ALA A 119 -1.55 -4.78 -4.28
CA ALA A 119 -1.18 -3.70 -5.19
C ALA A 119 -2.39 -3.17 -5.99
N ALA A 120 -3.27 -4.06 -6.45
CA ALA A 120 -4.50 -3.66 -7.13
C ALA A 120 -5.47 -2.92 -6.19
N ALA A 121 -5.63 -3.40 -4.95
CA ALA A 121 -6.44 -2.71 -3.95
C ALA A 121 -5.87 -1.33 -3.59
N ASP A 122 -4.54 -1.18 -3.48
CA ASP A 122 -3.89 0.12 -3.26
C ASP A 122 -4.10 1.05 -4.46
N ALA A 123 -4.04 0.52 -5.68
CA ALA A 123 -4.36 1.28 -6.89
C ALA A 123 -5.84 1.69 -6.94
N ASP A 124 -6.77 0.81 -6.57
CA ASP A 124 -8.20 1.12 -6.50
C ASP A 124 -8.47 2.21 -5.46
N LEU A 125 -7.82 2.15 -4.29
CA LEU A 125 -7.90 3.21 -3.27
C LEU A 125 -7.32 4.55 -3.75
N LEU A 126 -6.26 4.52 -4.56
CA LEU A 126 -5.72 5.74 -5.18
C LEU A 126 -6.63 6.29 -6.27
N ILE A 127 -7.35 5.42 -7.00
CA ILE A 127 -8.35 5.82 -8.00
C ILE A 127 -9.60 6.40 -7.31
N GLU A 128 -10.04 5.83 -6.19
CA GLU A 128 -11.11 6.42 -5.36
C GLU A 128 -10.66 7.71 -4.65
N GLY A 129 -9.36 7.84 -4.33
CA GLY A 129 -8.74 9.06 -3.82
C GLY A 129 -8.51 10.15 -4.87
N VAL A 130 -8.57 9.82 -6.16
CA VAL A 130 -8.88 10.82 -7.19
C VAL A 130 -10.35 11.12 -7.01
N ILE A 131 -10.63 12.09 -6.14
CA ILE A 131 -11.94 12.70 -6.07
C ILE A 131 -12.21 13.27 -7.47
N LEU A 132 -12.89 12.50 -8.33
CA LEU A 132 -13.80 13.04 -9.33
C LEU A 132 -14.89 13.71 -8.50
N ALA A 133 -14.53 14.87 -7.95
CA ALA A 133 -15.36 15.64 -7.06
C ALA A 133 -16.62 15.88 -7.84
N THR A 134 -17.70 15.20 -7.43
CA THR A 134 -18.96 15.11 -8.14
C THR A 134 -19.31 16.52 -8.55
N GLU A 135 -19.18 16.78 -9.85
CA GLU A 135 -19.39 18.11 -10.38
C GLU A 135 -20.86 18.44 -10.15
N GLY A 136 -21.11 19.61 -9.57
CA GLY A 136 -22.43 20.08 -9.21
C GLY A 136 -23.29 20.26 -10.44
N GLU A 137 -24.60 20.14 -10.28
CA GLU A 137 -25.57 20.32 -11.36
C GLU A 137 -26.33 21.63 -11.16
N CYS A 138 -26.60 22.36 -12.23
CA CYS A 138 -27.41 23.57 -12.16
C CYS A 138 -28.85 23.23 -11.75
N PRO A 139 -29.40 23.84 -10.67
CA PRO A 139 -30.73 23.49 -10.17
C PRO A 139 -31.88 23.84 -11.12
N ALA A 140 -31.65 24.67 -12.14
CA ALA A 140 -32.68 25.05 -13.12
C ALA A 140 -32.66 24.23 -14.41
N CYS A 141 -31.48 23.77 -14.86
CA CYS A 141 -31.35 23.11 -16.17
C CYS A 141 -30.58 21.79 -16.14
N ASN A 142 -30.13 21.35 -14.96
CA ASN A 142 -29.28 20.17 -14.75
C ASN A 142 -28.00 20.16 -15.60
N ALA A 143 -27.55 21.32 -16.07
CA ALA A 143 -26.27 21.44 -16.74
C ALA A 143 -25.14 21.27 -15.73
N ASN A 144 -24.08 20.58 -16.15
CA ASN A 144 -22.91 20.36 -15.31
C ASN A 144 -22.20 21.69 -14.99
N ALA A 145 -21.82 21.89 -13.73
CA ALA A 145 -21.13 23.06 -13.24
C ALA A 145 -19.80 22.65 -12.58
N PRO A 146 -18.71 23.40 -12.77
CA PRO A 146 -17.38 23.10 -12.22
C PRO A 146 -17.30 23.41 -10.70
N ILE A 147 -18.31 23.00 -9.94
CA ILE A 147 -18.42 23.16 -8.49
C ILE A 147 -18.36 21.77 -7.89
N SER A 148 -17.65 21.59 -6.79
CA SER A 148 -17.62 20.27 -6.14
C SER A 148 -17.59 20.41 -4.63
N GLN A 149 -17.66 19.29 -3.91
CA GLN A 149 -17.64 19.27 -2.45
C GLN A 149 -16.45 18.43 -1.95
N ASN A 150 -15.76 18.90 -0.91
CA ASN A 150 -14.70 18.13 -0.26
C ASN A 150 -15.26 17.16 0.79
N GLU A 151 -14.40 16.29 1.34
CA GLU A 151 -14.79 15.31 2.39
C GLU A 151 -15.33 15.95 3.69
N LYS A 152 -15.10 17.25 3.89
CA LYS A 152 -15.61 18.02 5.05
C LYS A 152 -16.96 18.68 4.77
N GLY A 153 -17.52 18.52 3.57
CA GLY A 153 -18.77 19.16 3.16
C GLY A 153 -18.62 20.61 2.65
N GLU A 154 -17.40 21.11 2.48
CA GLU A 154 -17.14 22.47 2.00
C GLU A 154 -17.15 22.51 0.46
N THR A 155 -17.71 23.58 -0.11
CA THR A 155 -17.84 23.74 -1.56
C THR A 155 -16.57 24.33 -2.18
N LEU A 156 -16.04 23.63 -3.19
CA LEU A 156 -14.86 23.95 -3.95
C LEU A 156 -15.24 24.60 -5.28
N VAL A 157 -14.64 25.76 -5.56
CA VAL A 157 -14.89 26.59 -6.73
C VAL A 157 -13.58 27.12 -7.32
N ASP A 158 -13.58 27.44 -8.60
CA ASP A 158 -12.42 28.03 -9.29
C ASP A 158 -12.27 29.53 -8.99
N CYS A 159 -11.04 30.08 -9.03
CA CYS A 159 -10.80 31.54 -8.87
C CYS A 159 -11.56 32.29 -9.98
N ALA A 160 -12.13 33.46 -9.64
CA ALA A 160 -12.84 34.29 -10.61
C ALA A 160 -11.91 34.89 -11.68
N ASN A 161 -10.62 34.99 -11.37
CA ASN A 161 -9.60 35.46 -12.30
C ASN A 161 -9.25 34.35 -13.31
N PRO A 162 -9.48 34.54 -14.62
CA PRO A 162 -9.17 33.55 -15.65
C PRO A 162 -7.67 33.22 -15.77
N ASP A 163 -6.79 34.10 -15.28
CA ASP A 163 -5.35 33.86 -15.25
C ASP A 163 -4.92 33.02 -14.02
N CYS A 164 -5.84 32.74 -13.10
CA CYS A 164 -5.59 31.97 -11.89
C CYS A 164 -6.35 30.65 -11.89
N ASN A 165 -5.68 29.59 -12.35
CA ASN A 165 -6.21 28.22 -12.41
C ASN A 165 -6.15 27.50 -11.05
N SER A 166 -6.59 28.18 -9.99
CA SER A 166 -6.63 27.64 -8.62
C SER A 166 -8.06 27.32 -8.22
N ARG A 167 -8.25 26.21 -7.50
CA ARG A 167 -9.53 25.81 -6.91
C ARG A 167 -9.43 25.82 -5.39
N GLY A 168 -10.47 26.30 -4.71
CA GLY A 168 -10.48 26.37 -3.25
C GLY A 168 -11.87 26.61 -2.68
N VAL A 169 -11.94 26.76 -1.36
CA VAL A 169 -13.21 26.89 -0.63
C VAL A 169 -13.87 28.23 -0.96
N ALA A 170 -15.17 28.20 -1.27
CA ALA A 170 -15.93 29.39 -1.60
C ALA A 170 -15.85 30.44 -0.46
N GLY A 171 -15.49 31.68 -0.81
CA GLY A 171 -15.34 32.78 0.15
C GLY A 171 -13.97 32.88 0.83
N GLU A 172 -13.07 31.90 0.67
CA GLU A 172 -11.69 32.01 1.15
C GLU A 172 -10.80 32.81 0.18
N LYS A 173 -9.62 33.21 0.67
CA LYS A 173 -8.60 33.85 -0.18
C LYS A 173 -7.87 32.78 -0.99
N CYS A 174 -7.79 33.02 -2.29
CA CYS A 174 -6.99 32.20 -3.17
C CYS A 174 -5.48 32.38 -2.90
N ILE A 175 -4.76 31.26 -2.87
CA ILE A 175 -3.31 31.21 -2.66
C ILE A 175 -2.54 31.72 -3.89
N GLY A 176 -3.12 31.64 -5.09
CA GLY A 176 -2.51 32.08 -6.35
C GLY A 176 -2.78 33.54 -6.71
N CYS A 177 -4.04 33.97 -6.69
CA CYS A 177 -4.49 35.30 -7.13
C CYS A 177 -4.66 36.31 -5.96
N GLU A 178 -4.61 35.88 -4.69
CA GLU A 178 -5.00 36.63 -3.48
C GLU A 178 -6.45 37.19 -3.47
N GLU A 179 -7.20 36.97 -4.54
CA GLU A 179 -8.61 37.29 -4.64
C GLU A 179 -9.47 36.29 -3.85
N THR A 180 -10.67 36.72 -3.46
CA THR A 180 -11.62 35.85 -2.77
C THR A 180 -12.34 34.94 -3.75
N TYR A 181 -12.38 33.64 -3.46
CA TYR A 181 -13.15 32.68 -4.24
C TYR A 181 -14.64 33.07 -4.30
N PRO A 182 -15.29 32.94 -5.47
CA PRO A 182 -16.66 33.39 -5.66
C PRO A 182 -17.65 32.56 -4.82
N THR A 183 -18.56 33.22 -4.12
CA THR A 183 -19.64 32.58 -3.35
C THR A 183 -20.90 32.31 -4.18
N ARG A 184 -20.92 32.79 -5.42
CA ARG A 184 -22.02 32.64 -6.39
C ARG A 184 -21.46 32.26 -7.74
N TYR A 185 -22.16 31.39 -8.46
CA TYR A 185 -21.79 30.97 -9.79
C TYR A 185 -22.91 31.30 -10.77
N THR A 186 -22.53 31.69 -11.99
CA THR A 186 -23.49 31.93 -13.08
C THR A 186 -23.39 30.76 -14.05
N CYS A 187 -24.48 30.01 -14.21
CA CYS A 187 -24.53 28.91 -15.15
C CYS A 187 -24.34 29.41 -16.60
N SER A 188 -23.39 28.83 -17.33
CA SER A 188 -23.12 29.16 -18.73
C SER A 188 -24.27 28.80 -19.68
N GLU A 189 -25.07 27.78 -19.35
CA GLU A 189 -26.15 27.29 -20.21
C GLU A 189 -27.46 28.07 -20.04
N CYS A 190 -27.86 28.37 -18.81
CA CYS A 190 -29.16 28.99 -18.52
C CYS A 190 -29.08 30.42 -17.96
N GLY A 191 -27.89 30.92 -17.64
CA GLY A 191 -27.67 32.26 -17.10
C GLY A 191 -28.16 32.46 -15.66
N LEU A 192 -28.59 31.40 -14.97
CA LEU A 192 -28.97 31.47 -13.56
C LEU A 192 -27.74 31.82 -12.71
N ASN A 193 -27.87 32.83 -11.86
CA ASN A 193 -26.90 33.19 -10.83
C ASN A 193 -27.42 32.78 -9.45
N SER A 194 -26.93 31.66 -8.93
CA SER A 194 -27.27 31.12 -7.61
C SER A 194 -26.02 30.95 -6.72
N PRO A 195 -26.19 30.91 -5.39
CA PRO A 195 -25.17 30.44 -4.46
C PRO A 195 -24.55 29.11 -4.91
N VAL A 196 -23.24 28.96 -4.70
CA VAL A 196 -22.50 27.76 -5.12
C VAL A 196 -22.97 26.48 -4.40
N VAL A 197 -23.58 26.63 -3.22
CA VAL A 197 -24.17 25.51 -2.46
C VAL A 197 -25.38 24.91 -3.19
N ASP A 198 -26.17 25.73 -3.89
CA ASP A 198 -27.38 25.27 -4.59
C ASP A 198 -27.08 24.39 -5.82
N TYR A 199 -25.81 24.33 -6.23
CA TYR A 199 -25.35 23.45 -7.31
C TYR A 199 -24.97 22.06 -6.82
N ILE A 200 -24.89 21.83 -5.50
CA ILE A 200 -24.67 20.50 -4.94
C ILE A 200 -26.05 19.91 -4.64
N PRO A 201 -26.53 18.90 -5.38
CA PRO A 201 -27.82 18.30 -5.10
C PRO A 201 -27.78 17.59 -3.74
N ASP A 202 -28.70 17.95 -2.85
CA ASP A 202 -28.96 17.22 -1.60
C ASP A 202 -29.46 15.81 -1.94
N LYS A 203 -28.54 14.85 -2.11
CA LYS A 203 -28.89 13.44 -2.34
C LYS A 203 -29.33 12.71 -1.07
N GLU A 204 -29.51 13.43 0.05
CA GLU A 204 -29.97 12.87 1.32
C GLU A 204 -31.26 13.57 1.81
N ALA A 205 -32.38 13.22 1.19
CA ALA A 205 -33.70 13.49 1.74
C ALA A 205 -34.74 12.44 1.30
N TRP A 206 -34.40 11.14 1.37
CA TRP A 206 -35.34 10.03 1.63
C TRP A 206 -34.61 8.70 1.83
#